data_AF-A0AAI8VM93-F1
#
_entry.id   AF-A0AAI8VM93-F1
#
_cell.length_a   1.000
_cell.length_b   1.000
_cell.length_c   1.000
_cell.angle_alpha   90.00
_cell.angle_beta   90.00
_cell.angle_gamma   90.00
#
_symmetry.space_group_name_H-M   'P 1'
#
loop_
_entity.id
_entity.type
_entity.pdbx_description
1 polymer ?
#
loop_
_entity_poly.entity_id
_entity_poly.type
_entity_poly.pdbx_seq_one_letter_code
_entity_poly.pdbx_strand_id
1 'polypeptide(L)'
;MNSAPTLAAVAIPNTMDLELCVPKSSSLVAAGLLCSTGLFEPFEADDDFNNYTEYKRGFPLVRTTSWTHPPQTIVIFPAALFGLDPIEDILIEQPSDQKIHISKELSDMDSRDVAHLPLPRLASLIIGLARRFLDTGDDIAMIAVEQLVDGMNLDEEWSRKHLGGVANAVRLLVDSQIGGKASRIDYFSDNKITCFISDQEEAQSVRLITGID
;
A
#
# COMPACT_ATOMS: atom_id res chain seq x y z
N MET A 1 5.56 18.95 -27.17
CA MET A 1 5.44 19.20 -25.73
C MET A 1 5.29 17.83 -25.08
N ASN A 2 6.38 17.27 -24.57
CA ASN A 2 6.33 15.97 -23.89
C ASN A 2 5.92 16.26 -22.45
N SER A 3 4.67 15.97 -22.12
CA SER A 3 4.22 15.82 -20.74
C SER A 3 5.13 14.79 -20.07
N ALA A 4 5.81 15.18 -18.98
CA ALA A 4 6.52 14.23 -18.15
C ALA A 4 5.53 13.13 -17.71
N PRO A 5 5.91 11.84 -17.78
CA PRO A 5 5.04 10.78 -17.32
C PRO A 5 4.81 11.00 -15.82
N THR A 6 3.57 11.30 -15.44
CA THR A 6 3.16 11.30 -14.04
C THR A 6 3.37 9.89 -13.53
N LEU A 7 4.41 9.65 -12.74
CA LEU A 7 4.54 8.43 -11.97
C LEU A 7 3.46 8.50 -10.88
N ALA A 8 2.29 7.97 -11.20
CA ALA A 8 1.42 7.42 -10.18
C ALA A 8 2.20 6.27 -9.53
N ALA A 9 2.37 6.34 -8.21
CA ALA A 9 3.41 5.64 -7.47
C ALA A 9 2.89 5.35 -6.06
N VAL A 10 2.30 4.18 -5.87
CA VAL A 10 1.82 3.76 -4.54
C VAL A 10 2.96 3.14 -3.77
N ALA A 11 3.32 3.74 -2.63
CA ALA A 11 4.19 3.17 -1.62
C ALA A 11 3.43 2.16 -0.76
N ILE A 12 3.82 0.88 -0.78
CA ILE A 12 3.41 -0.10 0.23
C ILE A 12 4.61 -0.34 1.15
N PRO A 13 4.62 0.20 2.38
CA PRO A 13 5.72 -0.01 3.30
C PRO A 13 5.72 -1.47 3.80
N ASN A 14 6.75 -2.22 3.45
CA ASN A 14 7.16 -3.44 4.15
C ASN A 14 8.51 -3.15 4.81
N THR A 15 8.81 -3.77 5.95
CA THR A 15 9.79 -3.30 6.97
C THR A 15 11.24 -3.06 6.51
N MET A 16 11.60 -3.27 5.25
CA MET A 16 12.87 -2.83 4.64
C MET A 16 12.79 -2.33 3.18
N ASP A 17 11.68 -2.53 2.46
CA ASP A 17 11.56 -2.19 1.03
C ASP A 17 10.36 -1.29 0.77
N LEU A 18 10.54 -0.32 -0.12
CA LEU A 18 9.45 0.47 -0.70
C LEU A 18 8.94 -0.22 -1.96
N GLU A 19 7.64 -0.39 -2.07
CA GLU A 19 7.04 -0.87 -3.31
C GLU A 19 6.48 0.30 -4.11
N LEU A 20 6.70 0.34 -5.42
CA LEU A 20 6.24 1.40 -6.31
C LEU A 20 5.39 0.81 -7.42
N CYS A 21 4.07 1.07 -7.38
CA CYS A 21 3.19 0.68 -8.48
C CYS A 21 3.19 1.75 -9.57
N VAL A 22 3.47 1.40 -10.83
CA VAL A 22 3.46 2.33 -11.97
C VAL A 22 2.54 1.85 -13.09
N PRO A 23 2.04 2.75 -13.98
CA PRO A 23 1.29 2.33 -15.15
C PRO A 23 2.05 1.27 -15.96
N LYS A 24 1.34 0.31 -16.54
CA LYS A 24 1.96 -0.77 -17.33
C LYS A 24 2.86 -0.26 -18.45
N SER A 25 2.53 0.89 -19.06
CA SER A 25 3.35 1.54 -20.08
C SER A 25 4.71 2.05 -19.57
N SER A 26 4.81 2.30 -18.26
CA SER A 26 5.96 2.93 -17.61
C SER A 26 6.84 1.93 -16.86
N SER A 27 6.41 0.68 -16.67
CA SER A 27 7.11 -0.33 -15.85
C SER A 27 8.54 -0.60 -16.31
N LEU A 28 8.79 -0.61 -17.63
CA LEU A 28 10.12 -0.87 -18.19
C LEU A 28 11.07 0.33 -18.10
N VAL A 29 10.56 1.56 -17.97
CA VAL A 29 11.36 2.79 -18.01
C VAL A 29 11.49 3.45 -16.65
N ALA A 30 10.59 3.16 -15.71
CA ALA A 30 10.54 3.79 -14.39
C ALA A 30 11.87 3.66 -13.62
N ALA A 31 12.48 2.47 -13.61
CA ALA A 31 13.78 2.26 -12.97
C ALA A 31 14.86 3.16 -13.59
N GLY A 32 14.91 3.23 -14.93
CA GLY A 32 15.85 4.08 -15.65
C GLY A 32 15.64 5.57 -15.37
N LEU A 33 14.38 6.01 -15.24
CA LEU A 33 14.05 7.39 -14.88
C LEU A 33 14.54 7.73 -13.46
N LEU A 34 14.30 6.86 -12.48
CA LEU A 34 14.83 7.04 -11.12
C LEU A 34 16.35 7.10 -11.13
N CYS A 35 17.03 6.15 -11.77
CA CYS A 35 18.49 6.13 -11.85
C CYS A 35 19.06 7.37 -12.55
N SER A 36 18.35 7.94 -13.54
CA SER A 36 18.80 9.15 -14.25
C SER A 36 18.90 10.39 -13.37
N THR A 37 18.25 10.39 -12.19
CA THR A 37 18.33 11.50 -11.22
C THR A 37 19.66 11.54 -10.46
N GLY A 38 20.42 10.43 -10.44
CA GLY A 38 21.60 10.26 -9.58
C GLY A 38 21.29 10.03 -8.09
N LEU A 39 20.01 10.07 -7.71
CA LEU A 39 19.54 9.74 -6.35
C LEU A 39 19.31 8.24 -6.17
N PHE A 40 19.19 7.49 -7.26
CA PHE A 40 18.98 6.06 -7.24
C PHE A 40 20.03 5.36 -8.09
N GLU A 41 20.32 4.12 -7.76
CA GLU A 41 21.16 3.25 -8.56
C GLU A 41 20.51 1.87 -8.74
N PRO A 42 20.82 1.16 -9.84
CA PRO A 42 20.32 -0.20 -10.04
C PRO A 42 20.73 -1.09 -8.87
N PHE A 43 19.81 -1.96 -8.46
CA PHE A 43 20.05 -2.95 -7.43
C PHE A 43 19.64 -4.33 -7.95
N GLU A 44 20.45 -5.34 -7.68
CA GLU A 44 20.11 -6.73 -7.95
C GLU A 44 19.78 -7.39 -6.60
N ALA A 45 18.59 -8.00 -6.51
CA ALA A 45 18.27 -8.80 -5.34
C ALA A 45 19.16 -10.03 -5.29
N ASP A 46 19.53 -10.43 -4.08
CA ASP A 46 20.11 -11.75 -3.85
C ASP A 46 19.08 -12.83 -4.25
N ASP A 47 19.55 -13.99 -4.73
CA ASP A 47 18.68 -15.12 -5.13
C ASP A 47 17.94 -15.78 -3.93
N ASP A 48 18.10 -15.27 -2.71
CA ASP A 48 17.53 -15.79 -1.47
C ASP A 48 16.10 -15.27 -1.22
N PHE A 49 15.21 -15.53 -2.18
CA PHE A 49 13.79 -15.25 -2.01
C PHE A 49 13.15 -16.25 -1.05
N ASN A 50 12.31 -15.75 -0.14
CA ASN A 50 11.53 -16.55 0.78
C ASN A 50 10.04 -16.34 0.54
N ASN A 51 9.20 -17.00 1.35
CA ASN A 51 7.73 -16.92 1.23
C ASN A 51 7.19 -15.47 1.34
N TYR A 52 7.96 -14.53 1.88
CA TYR A 52 7.61 -13.12 2.02
C TYR A 52 8.15 -12.21 0.91
N THR A 53 9.06 -12.69 0.06
CA THR A 53 9.69 -11.88 -0.99
C THR A 53 9.55 -12.47 -2.38
N GLU A 54 9.07 -13.71 -2.52
CA GLU A 54 8.94 -14.41 -3.81
C GLU A 54 8.16 -13.61 -4.86
N TYR A 55 7.10 -12.88 -4.46
CA TYR A 55 6.32 -12.06 -5.40
C TYR A 55 7.08 -10.86 -5.98
N LYS A 56 8.22 -10.48 -5.39
CA LYS A 56 9.09 -9.41 -5.89
C LYS A 56 10.00 -9.90 -7.02
N ARG A 57 10.12 -11.22 -7.22
CA ARG A 57 11.03 -11.80 -8.20
C ARG A 57 10.70 -11.35 -9.62
N GLY A 58 11.74 -10.97 -10.36
CA GLY A 58 11.65 -10.59 -11.77
C GLY A 58 11.17 -9.15 -12.02
N PHE A 59 10.94 -8.37 -10.96
CA PHE A 59 10.61 -6.95 -11.08
C PHE A 59 11.85 -6.05 -10.93
N PRO A 60 11.90 -4.89 -11.60
CA PRO A 60 13.01 -3.95 -11.47
C PRO A 60 13.19 -3.47 -10.04
N LEU A 61 14.46 -3.41 -9.61
CA LEU A 61 14.88 -2.95 -8.29
C LEU A 61 15.85 -1.78 -8.45
N VAL A 62 15.67 -0.77 -7.62
CA VAL A 62 16.63 0.32 -7.44
C VAL A 62 16.87 0.53 -5.96
N ARG A 63 17.99 1.15 -5.60
CA ARG A 63 18.25 1.57 -4.22
C ARG A 63 18.59 3.04 -4.16
N THR A 64 18.28 3.70 -3.04
CA THR A 64 18.75 5.06 -2.80
C THR A 64 20.27 5.08 -2.72
N THR A 65 20.88 6.14 -3.27
CA THR A 65 22.31 6.39 -3.10
C THR A 65 22.57 7.01 -1.71
N SER A 66 23.74 7.58 -1.47
CA SER A 66 24.14 8.12 -0.16
C SER A 66 23.34 9.33 0.34
N TRP A 67 22.24 9.72 -0.32
CA TRP A 67 21.35 10.79 0.13
C TRP A 67 20.39 10.32 1.24
N THR A 68 20.23 9.01 1.45
CA THR A 68 19.54 8.44 2.62
C THR A 68 20.47 7.44 3.34
N HIS A 69 20.34 7.33 4.66
CA HIS A 69 21.00 6.28 5.44
C HIS A 69 20.01 5.66 6.45
N PRO A 70 19.82 4.33 6.46
CA PRO A 70 20.41 3.36 5.52
C PRO A 70 19.86 3.54 4.08
N PRO A 71 20.55 2.99 3.06
CA PRO A 71 19.98 2.87 1.74
C PRO A 71 18.65 2.11 1.79
N GLN A 72 17.66 2.59 1.04
CA GLN A 72 16.34 1.97 0.92
C GLN A 72 16.22 1.31 -0.44
N THR A 73 15.75 0.06 -0.44
CA THR A 73 15.45 -0.67 -1.68
C THR A 73 14.04 -0.33 -2.14
N ILE A 74 13.87 -0.15 -3.46
CA ILE A 74 12.59 0.13 -4.10
C ILE A 74 12.33 -0.92 -5.16
N VAL A 75 11.20 -1.61 -5.05
CA VAL A 75 10.71 -2.57 -6.05
C VAL A 75 9.66 -1.90 -6.92
N ILE A 76 9.80 -1.99 -8.24
CA ILE A 76 8.87 -1.35 -9.18
C ILE A 76 7.94 -2.40 -9.79
N PHE A 77 6.64 -2.25 -9.53
CA PHE A 77 5.60 -3.13 -10.02
C PHE A 77 4.71 -2.45 -11.07
N PRO A 78 4.19 -3.20 -12.05
CA PRO A 78 3.06 -2.74 -12.84
C PRO A 78 1.81 -2.68 -11.95
N ALA A 79 1.07 -1.58 -12.02
CA ALA A 79 -0.14 -1.34 -11.23
C ALA A 79 -1.22 -2.44 -11.43
N ALA A 80 -1.31 -3.02 -12.62
CA ALA A 80 -2.12 -4.23 -12.89
C ALA A 80 -1.91 -5.37 -11.89
N LEU A 81 -0.68 -5.57 -11.39
CA LEU A 81 -0.37 -6.66 -10.45
C LEU A 81 -1.19 -6.53 -9.16
N PHE A 82 -1.47 -5.29 -8.76
CA PHE A 82 -2.26 -4.97 -7.58
C PHE A 82 -3.70 -4.61 -7.95
N GLY A 83 -4.17 -4.90 -9.17
CA GLY A 83 -5.53 -4.56 -9.62
C GLY A 83 -5.80 -3.05 -9.63
N LEU A 84 -4.73 -2.23 -9.72
CA LEU A 84 -4.79 -0.78 -9.64
C LEU A 84 -4.92 -0.09 -11.00
N ASP A 85 -4.99 -0.83 -12.10
CA ASP A 85 -5.11 -0.24 -13.44
C ASP A 85 -6.57 0.14 -13.79
N PRO A 86 -6.81 1.32 -14.39
CA PRO A 86 -5.85 2.41 -14.62
C PRO A 86 -5.55 3.16 -13.32
N ILE A 87 -4.26 3.37 -13.04
CA ILE A 87 -3.81 3.89 -11.75
C ILE A 87 -4.28 5.33 -11.50
N GLU A 88 -4.45 6.11 -12.57
CA GLU A 88 -4.88 7.51 -12.52
C GLU A 88 -6.28 7.66 -11.91
N ASP A 89 -7.16 6.66 -12.10
CA ASP A 89 -8.55 6.71 -11.65
C ASP A 89 -8.72 6.36 -10.16
N ILE A 90 -7.70 5.75 -9.56
CA ILE A 90 -7.77 5.26 -8.18
C ILE A 90 -6.95 6.09 -7.20
N LEU A 91 -6.17 7.06 -7.67
CA LEU A 91 -5.42 7.94 -6.79
C LEU A 91 -6.36 8.90 -6.06
N ILE A 92 -5.94 9.27 -4.85
CA ILE A 92 -6.58 10.30 -4.05
C ILE A 92 -6.18 11.66 -4.63
N GLU A 93 -7.16 12.51 -4.93
CA GLU A 93 -6.90 13.91 -5.25
C GLU A 93 -6.48 14.66 -3.98
N GLN A 94 -5.21 15.07 -3.97
CA GLN A 94 -4.59 15.96 -2.99
C GLN A 94 -5.23 17.35 -2.85
N PRO A 95 -6.01 17.75 -1.81
CA PRO A 95 -6.37 19.16 -1.66
C PRO A 95 -5.13 19.98 -1.28
N SER A 96 -4.83 21.03 -2.05
CA SER A 96 -3.58 21.82 -1.89
C SER A 96 -3.43 22.56 -0.55
N ASP A 97 -4.51 22.73 0.21
CA ASP A 97 -4.55 23.57 1.43
C ASP A 97 -5.14 22.87 2.67
N GLN A 98 -5.39 21.57 2.61
CA GLN A 98 -6.04 20.85 3.71
C GLN A 98 -5.02 20.11 4.58
N LYS A 99 -5.14 20.28 5.90
CA LYS A 99 -4.38 19.47 6.86
C LYS A 99 -4.82 18.01 6.71
N ILE A 100 -3.96 17.17 6.16
CA ILE A 100 -4.21 15.74 6.05
C ILE A 100 -3.91 15.02 7.36
N HIS A 101 -4.68 13.97 7.66
CA HIS A 101 -4.33 13.04 8.72
C HIS A 101 -3.40 11.97 8.16
N ILE A 102 -2.27 11.80 8.83
CA ILE A 102 -1.21 10.86 8.45
C ILE A 102 -1.19 9.76 9.50
N SER A 103 -0.99 8.51 9.08
CA SER A 103 -0.91 7.39 10.02
C SER A 103 0.39 7.46 10.85
N LYS A 104 0.37 6.87 12.05
CA LYS A 104 1.54 6.87 12.95
C LYS A 104 2.74 6.16 12.33
N GLU A 105 2.52 5.24 11.41
CA GLU A 105 3.55 4.51 10.67
C GLU A 105 4.36 5.43 9.75
N LEU A 106 3.84 6.62 9.44
CA LEU A 106 4.53 7.66 8.66
C LEU A 106 4.88 8.89 9.52
N SER A 107 4.85 8.77 10.86
CA SER A 107 5.08 9.92 11.76
C SER A 107 6.47 10.54 11.63
N ASP A 108 7.44 9.76 11.15
CA ASP A 108 8.83 10.20 10.97
C ASP A 108 9.07 10.95 9.65
N MET A 109 8.05 11.05 8.79
CA MET A 109 8.12 11.77 7.52
C MET A 109 7.61 13.21 7.65
N ASP A 110 8.15 14.13 6.83
CA ASP A 110 7.61 15.50 6.77
C ASP A 110 6.17 15.44 6.26
N SER A 111 5.24 16.01 7.03
CA SER A 111 3.81 16.00 6.69
C SER A 111 3.49 16.60 5.33
N ARG A 112 4.31 17.53 4.83
CA ARG A 112 4.17 18.08 3.48
C ARG A 112 4.65 17.10 2.44
N ASP A 113 5.65 16.27 2.72
CA ASP A 113 6.12 15.25 1.78
C ASP A 113 5.15 14.06 1.71
N VAL A 114 4.40 13.78 2.79
CA VAL A 114 3.35 12.75 2.84
C VAL A 114 2.05 13.22 2.18
N ALA A 115 1.67 14.49 2.39
CA ALA A 115 0.82 15.17 1.41
C ALA A 115 1.56 15.14 0.06
N HIS A 116 1.02 15.35 -1.12
CA HIS A 116 1.74 15.09 -2.39
C HIS A 116 2.12 13.62 -2.69
N LEU A 117 2.17 12.67 -1.75
CA LEU A 117 2.30 11.25 -2.12
C LEU A 117 1.04 10.81 -2.90
N PRO A 118 1.20 10.21 -4.10
CA PRO A 118 0.10 9.66 -4.86
C PRO A 118 -0.35 8.34 -4.24
N LEU A 119 -1.23 8.43 -3.24
CA LEU A 119 -1.81 7.28 -2.54
C LEU A 119 -3.08 6.79 -3.24
N PRO A 120 -3.33 5.47 -3.29
CA PRO A 120 -4.55 4.93 -3.85
C PRO A 120 -5.69 5.05 -2.83
N ARG A 121 -6.93 5.07 -3.32
CA ARG A 121 -8.11 4.85 -2.49
C ARG A 121 -8.02 3.48 -1.82
N LEU A 122 -8.31 3.42 -0.52
CA LEU A 122 -8.17 2.21 0.27
C LEU A 122 -9.00 1.05 -0.29
N ALA A 123 -10.24 1.33 -0.71
CA ALA A 123 -11.11 0.32 -1.31
C ALA A 123 -10.49 -0.32 -2.55
N SER A 124 -9.92 0.47 -3.46
CA SER A 124 -9.27 -0.03 -4.67
C SER A 124 -8.08 -0.93 -4.33
N LEU A 125 -7.25 -0.52 -3.36
CA LEU A 125 -6.10 -1.29 -2.91
C LEU A 125 -6.52 -2.64 -2.30
N ILE A 126 -7.48 -2.64 -1.37
CA ILE A 126 -7.97 -3.87 -0.73
C ILE A 126 -8.60 -4.82 -1.76
N ILE A 127 -9.41 -4.30 -2.69
CA ILE A 127 -10.01 -5.11 -3.77
C ILE A 127 -8.92 -5.77 -4.61
N GLY A 128 -7.89 -5.00 -4.97
CA GLY A 128 -6.75 -5.45 -5.73
C GLY A 128 -5.98 -6.59 -5.07
N LEU A 129 -5.60 -6.39 -3.80
CA LEU A 129 -4.89 -7.39 -3.00
C LEU A 129 -5.73 -8.66 -2.79
N ALA A 130 -7.02 -8.51 -2.46
CA ALA A 130 -7.92 -9.64 -2.28
C ALA A 130 -8.10 -10.46 -3.57
N ARG A 131 -8.21 -9.79 -4.72
CA ARG A 131 -8.25 -10.48 -6.03
C ARG A 131 -6.96 -11.23 -6.30
N ARG A 132 -5.82 -10.58 -6.08
CA ARG A 132 -4.51 -11.21 -6.27
C ARG A 132 -4.39 -12.49 -5.44
N PHE A 133 -4.76 -12.47 -4.17
CA PHE A 133 -4.78 -13.69 -3.37
C PHE A 133 -5.73 -14.74 -3.93
N LEU A 134 -6.97 -14.38 -4.29
CA LEU A 134 -7.95 -15.33 -4.83
C LEU A 134 -7.51 -15.96 -6.15
N ASP A 135 -6.82 -15.19 -6.99
CA ASP A 135 -6.40 -15.62 -8.32
C ASP A 135 -5.10 -16.45 -8.29
N THR A 136 -4.16 -16.13 -7.40
CA THR A 136 -2.81 -16.71 -7.41
C THR A 136 -2.40 -17.44 -6.13
N GLY A 137 -3.19 -17.37 -5.07
CA GLY A 137 -2.83 -17.90 -3.75
C GLY A 137 -1.67 -17.14 -3.08
N ASP A 138 -1.53 -15.84 -3.37
CA ASP A 138 -0.46 -15.01 -2.81
C ASP A 138 -0.74 -14.64 -1.35
N ASP A 139 -0.15 -15.39 -0.43
CA ASP A 139 -0.32 -15.20 1.01
C ASP A 139 0.11 -13.80 1.49
N ILE A 140 1.02 -13.12 0.79
CA ILE A 140 1.42 -11.75 1.16
C ILE A 140 0.33 -10.76 0.80
N ALA A 141 -0.36 -10.96 -0.32
CA ALA A 141 -1.54 -10.16 -0.63
C ALA A 141 -2.64 -10.37 0.42
N MET A 142 -2.81 -11.59 0.93
CA MET A 142 -3.76 -11.88 2.02
C MET A 142 -3.36 -11.20 3.34
N ILE A 143 -2.08 -11.30 3.74
CA ILE A 143 -1.56 -10.62 4.93
C ILE A 143 -1.75 -9.11 4.82
N ALA A 144 -1.50 -8.52 3.64
CA ALA A 144 -1.73 -7.09 3.43
C ALA A 144 -3.20 -6.70 3.57
N VAL A 145 -4.14 -7.52 3.07
CA VAL A 145 -5.59 -7.30 3.30
C VAL A 145 -5.91 -7.33 4.80
N GLU A 146 -5.39 -8.31 5.53
CA GLU A 146 -5.60 -8.44 6.98
C GLU A 146 -5.04 -7.21 7.73
N GLN A 147 -3.80 -6.82 7.45
CA GLN A 147 -3.15 -5.66 8.07
C GLN A 147 -3.90 -4.36 7.78
N LEU A 148 -4.41 -4.15 6.56
CA LEU A 148 -5.20 -2.98 6.22
C LEU A 148 -6.56 -2.98 6.93
N VAL A 149 -7.24 -4.13 7.01
CA VAL A 149 -8.51 -4.26 7.76
C VAL A 149 -8.31 -3.92 9.24
N ASP A 150 -7.24 -4.43 9.84
CA ASP A 150 -6.95 -4.25 11.26
C ASP A 150 -6.42 -2.84 11.57
N GLY A 151 -5.48 -2.35 10.76
CA GLY A 151 -4.83 -1.04 10.92
C GLY A 151 -5.74 0.14 10.61
N MET A 152 -6.71 -0.03 9.70
CA MET A 152 -7.70 1.01 9.37
C MET A 152 -9.02 0.83 10.14
N ASN A 153 -9.10 -0.15 11.05
CA ASN A 153 -10.30 -0.53 11.80
C ASN A 153 -11.55 -0.71 10.93
N LEU A 154 -11.43 -1.39 9.80
CA LEU A 154 -12.56 -1.54 8.87
C LEU A 154 -13.65 -2.42 9.47
N ASP A 155 -14.90 -2.07 9.22
CA ASP A 155 -16.09 -2.75 9.74
C ASP A 155 -17.05 -3.14 8.60
N GLU A 156 -18.10 -3.86 8.94
CA GLU A 156 -19.09 -4.33 7.96
C GLU A 156 -19.85 -3.17 7.31
N GLU A 157 -19.92 -2.01 7.96
CA GLU A 157 -20.52 -0.80 7.37
C GLU A 157 -19.65 -0.26 6.24
N TRP A 158 -18.34 -0.13 6.49
CA TRP A 158 -17.37 0.23 5.47
C TRP A 158 -17.40 -0.77 4.30
N SER A 159 -17.40 -2.07 4.58
CA SER A 159 -17.48 -3.10 3.53
C SER A 159 -18.74 -2.97 2.67
N ARG A 160 -19.92 -2.79 3.29
CA ARG A 160 -21.17 -2.60 2.55
C ARG A 160 -21.15 -1.37 1.65
N LYS A 161 -20.57 -0.27 2.13
CA LYS A 161 -20.51 1.00 1.41
C LYS A 161 -19.56 0.93 0.20
N HIS A 162 -18.41 0.26 0.33
CA HIS A 162 -17.36 0.28 -0.70
C HIS A 162 -17.30 -0.96 -1.59
N LEU A 163 -17.77 -2.11 -1.10
CA LEU A 163 -17.65 -3.39 -1.80
C LEU A 163 -18.98 -3.86 -2.42
N GLY A 164 -20.04 -3.05 -2.36
CA GLY A 164 -21.37 -3.43 -2.83
C GLY A 164 -21.47 -3.82 -4.32
N GLY A 165 -20.59 -3.28 -5.17
CA GLY A 165 -20.52 -3.59 -6.61
C GLY A 165 -19.41 -4.57 -7.00
N VAL A 166 -18.66 -5.11 -6.03
CA VAL A 166 -17.49 -5.96 -6.27
C VAL A 166 -17.90 -7.43 -6.34
N ALA A 167 -17.10 -8.27 -7.00
CA ALA A 167 -17.32 -9.71 -7.08
C ALA A 167 -17.52 -10.33 -5.69
N ASN A 168 -18.52 -11.21 -5.56
CA ASN A 168 -18.93 -11.76 -4.26
C ASN A 168 -17.79 -12.45 -3.49
N ALA A 169 -16.89 -13.14 -4.19
CA ALA A 169 -15.75 -13.81 -3.57
C ALA A 169 -14.79 -12.83 -2.87
N VAL A 170 -14.50 -11.68 -3.51
CA VAL A 170 -13.67 -10.62 -2.93
C VAL A 170 -14.33 -10.05 -1.68
N ARG A 171 -15.62 -9.73 -1.76
CA ARG A 171 -16.38 -9.21 -0.63
C ARG A 171 -16.40 -10.20 0.54
N LEU A 172 -16.69 -11.48 0.27
CA LEU A 172 -16.70 -12.52 1.31
C LEU A 172 -15.34 -12.69 1.98
N LEU A 173 -14.25 -12.58 1.23
CA LEU A 173 -12.90 -12.62 1.79
C LEU A 173 -12.67 -11.45 2.76
N VAL A 174 -12.99 -10.22 2.34
CA VAL A 174 -12.82 -9.03 3.18
C VAL A 174 -13.74 -9.06 4.40
N ASP A 175 -15.02 -9.44 4.23
CA ASP A 175 -15.98 -9.62 5.31
C ASP A 175 -15.48 -10.67 6.32
N SER A 176 -14.86 -11.75 5.86
CA SER A 176 -14.24 -12.75 6.73
C SER A 176 -13.07 -12.17 7.54
N GLN A 177 -12.27 -11.25 6.96
CA GLN A 177 -11.20 -10.58 7.70
C GLN A 177 -11.75 -9.62 8.75
N ILE A 178 -12.80 -8.87 8.42
CA ILE A 178 -13.48 -7.99 9.37
C ILE A 178 -14.06 -8.79 10.55
N GLY A 179 -14.71 -9.93 10.28
CA GLY A 179 -15.25 -10.79 11.32
C GLY A 179 -14.17 -11.46 12.19
N GLY A 180 -12.96 -11.62 11.64
CA GLY A 180 -11.82 -12.24 12.32
C GLY A 180 -11.04 -11.33 13.28
N LYS A 181 -11.25 -10.00 13.25
CA LYS A 181 -10.42 -9.01 13.97
C LYS A 181 -10.19 -9.33 15.44
N ALA A 182 -11.25 -9.69 16.16
CA ALA A 182 -11.17 -9.95 17.60
C ALA A 182 -10.24 -11.12 17.96
N SER A 183 -10.06 -12.09 17.05
CA SER A 183 -9.20 -13.25 17.27
C SER A 183 -7.72 -12.96 17.14
N ARG A 184 -7.36 -11.80 16.57
CA ARG A 184 -5.97 -11.39 16.29
C ARG A 184 -5.39 -10.44 17.32
N ILE A 185 -6.20 -9.95 18.27
CA ILE A 185 -5.72 -9.07 19.33
C ILE A 185 -4.74 -9.86 20.19
N ASP A 186 -3.47 -9.45 20.19
CA ASP A 186 -2.43 -10.07 20.99
C ASP A 186 -2.59 -9.68 22.47
N TYR A 187 -2.68 -10.69 23.34
CA TYR A 187 -2.74 -10.54 24.79
C TYR A 187 -1.51 -9.84 25.40
N PHE A 188 -0.39 -9.79 24.66
CA PHE A 188 0.83 -9.08 25.08
C PHE A 188 0.87 -7.61 24.65
N SER A 189 -0.03 -7.19 23.77
CA SER A 189 -0.18 -5.78 23.39
C SER A 189 -1.18 -5.08 24.31
N ASP A 190 -0.97 -3.80 24.61
CA ASP A 190 -1.97 -2.97 25.30
C ASP A 190 -3.16 -2.59 24.40
N ASN A 191 -3.24 -3.19 23.20
CA ASN A 191 -4.23 -2.84 22.21
C ASN A 191 -5.60 -3.44 22.51
N LYS A 192 -6.64 -2.62 22.40
CA LYS A 192 -8.00 -2.97 22.83
C LYS A 192 -9.02 -3.03 21.69
N ILE A 193 -8.69 -2.48 20.52
CA ILE A 193 -9.63 -2.38 19.39
C ILE A 193 -9.27 -3.40 18.30
N THR A 194 -8.03 -3.38 17.82
CA THR A 194 -7.46 -4.37 16.88
C THR A 194 -6.03 -4.70 17.33
N CYS A 195 -5.34 -5.60 16.63
CA CYS A 195 -3.92 -5.85 16.90
C CYS A 195 -3.01 -4.65 16.63
N PHE A 196 -3.49 -3.61 15.92
CA PHE A 196 -2.74 -2.38 15.62
C PHE A 196 -3.26 -1.13 16.33
N ILE A 197 -4.49 -1.16 16.87
CA ILE A 197 -5.18 0.03 17.40
C ILE A 197 -5.38 -0.08 18.91
N SER A 198 -4.77 0.85 19.64
CA SER A 198 -4.69 0.82 21.09
C SER A 198 -6.04 1.05 21.75
N ASP A 199 -6.75 2.08 21.29
CA ASP A 199 -7.93 2.61 21.95
C ASP A 199 -8.88 3.34 20.98
N GLN A 200 -9.95 3.89 21.55
CA GLN A 200 -11.01 4.53 20.79
C GLN A 200 -10.58 5.86 20.15
N GLU A 201 -9.59 6.57 20.72
CA GLU A 201 -9.08 7.81 20.16
C GLU A 201 -8.30 7.50 18.88
N GLU A 202 -7.43 6.49 18.92
CA GLU A 202 -6.73 6.03 17.72
C GLU A 202 -7.71 5.49 16.67
N ALA A 203 -8.72 4.71 17.09
CA ALA A 203 -9.76 4.22 16.20
C ALA A 203 -10.54 5.33 15.47
N GLN A 204 -10.69 6.50 16.11
CA GLN A 204 -11.31 7.68 15.47
C GLN A 204 -10.32 8.40 14.57
N SER A 205 -9.05 8.50 14.98
CA SER A 205 -7.98 9.14 14.21
C SER A 205 -7.77 8.47 12.85
N VAL A 206 -7.74 7.13 12.80
CA VAL A 206 -7.55 6.40 11.53
C VAL A 206 -8.69 6.65 10.53
N ARG A 207 -9.90 6.96 11.00
CA ARG A 207 -11.04 7.31 10.12
C ARG A 207 -10.92 8.68 9.46
N LEU A 208 -9.95 9.49 9.89
CA LEU A 208 -9.68 10.80 9.29
C LEU A 208 -8.60 10.73 8.20
N ILE A 209 -7.93 9.59 8.04
CA ILE A 209 -6.92 9.37 6.99
C ILE A 209 -7.61 9.47 5.62
N THR A 210 -7.04 10.27 4.73
CA THR A 210 -7.62 10.55 3.42
C THR A 210 -7.68 9.27 2.56
N GLY A 211 -8.79 9.08 1.84
CA GLY A 211 -9.00 7.94 0.96
C GLY A 211 -9.45 6.66 1.65
N ILE A 212 -9.77 6.74 2.95
CA ILE A 212 -10.49 5.69 3.67
C ILE A 212 -11.97 5.63 3.28
N ASP A 213 -12.54 6.75 2.79
CA ASP A 213 -13.96 7.09 2.64
C ASP A 213 -14.91 5.91 2.68
#